data_AF-A0AAJ6DDQ2-F1
#
_entry.id   AF-A0AAJ6DDQ2-F1
#
_cell.length_a   1.000
_cell.length_b   1.000
_cell.length_c   1.000
_cell.angle_alpha   90.00
_cell.angle_beta   90.00
_cell.angle_gamma   90.00
#
_symmetry.space_group_name_H-M   'P 1'
#
loop_
_entity.id
_entity.type
_entity.pdbx_description
1 polymer ?
#
loop_
_entity_poly.entity_id
_entity_poly.type
_entity_poly.pdbx_seq_one_letter_code
_entity_poly.pdbx_strand_id
1 'polypeptide(L)'
;MCRNFHHRKASTSIQLSTRHFPETPVYTLDCEEPQNPGRFTVTPAQDATHFRNIRAARANLAQAEADLREAVQQAREAGDSWTVIGAALETTRQAAYQRFGRD
;
A
#
# COMPACT_ATOMS: atom_id res chain seq x y z
N MET A 1 -14.85 -1.47 -49.52
CA MET A 1 -14.64 -0.85 -48.20
C MET A 1 -15.61 0.32 -48.07
N CYS A 2 -16.79 0.08 -47.48
CA CYS A 2 -17.85 1.08 -47.38
C CYS A 2 -17.83 1.72 -45.99
N ARG A 3 -17.72 3.04 -45.94
CA ARG A 3 -17.99 3.85 -44.74
C ARG A 3 -19.50 3.90 -44.52
N ASN A 4 -19.96 3.60 -43.31
CA ASN A 4 -21.29 3.99 -42.83
C ASN A 4 -21.30 3.99 -41.30
N PHE A 5 -21.14 5.18 -40.70
CA PHE A 5 -21.57 5.43 -39.33
C PHE A 5 -22.54 6.60 -39.37
N HIS A 6 -23.83 6.27 -39.32
CA HIS A 6 -24.91 7.23 -39.17
C HIS A 6 -25.65 6.86 -37.88
N HIS A 7 -25.40 7.63 -36.84
CA HIS A 7 -26.43 7.83 -35.83
C HIS A 7 -26.60 9.32 -35.57
N ARG A 8 -27.88 9.73 -35.56
CA ARG A 8 -28.36 11.11 -35.51
C ARG A 8 -28.23 11.70 -34.12
N LYS A 9 -27.84 12.97 -34.13
CA LYS A 9 -28.25 14.14 -33.33
C LYS A 9 -28.83 13.92 -31.93
N ALA A 10 -28.27 14.64 -30.97
CA ALA A 10 -29.05 15.63 -30.22
C ALA A 10 -28.12 16.77 -29.78
N SER A 11 -28.41 17.97 -30.29
CA SER A 11 -27.90 19.23 -29.73
C SER A 11 -28.42 19.35 -28.31
N THR A 12 -27.57 19.10 -27.32
CA THR A 12 -27.84 19.54 -25.96
C THR A 12 -27.29 20.95 -25.86
N SER A 13 -28.20 21.92 -25.97
CA SER A 13 -27.98 23.31 -25.61
C SER A 13 -27.41 23.37 -24.19
N ILE A 14 -26.11 23.68 -24.09
CA ILE A 14 -25.49 23.96 -22.80
C ILE A 14 -25.99 25.34 -22.41
N GLN A 15 -27.08 25.38 -21.65
CA GLN A 15 -27.51 26.58 -20.98
C GLN A 15 -26.36 26.99 -20.03
N LEU A 16 -25.63 28.06 -20.38
CA LEU A 16 -24.73 28.73 -19.47
C LEU A 16 -25.57 29.34 -18.33
N SER A 17 -25.83 28.53 -17.31
CA SER A 17 -26.18 29.06 -16.00
C SER A 17 -24.92 29.69 -15.42
N THR A 18 -24.86 31.01 -15.47
CA THR A 18 -23.99 31.85 -14.65
C THR A 18 -24.23 31.47 -13.19
N ARG A 19 -23.48 30.48 -12.69
CA ARG A 19 -23.34 30.28 -11.26
C ARG A 19 -22.42 31.39 -10.79
N HIS A 20 -23.04 32.38 -10.15
CA HIS A 20 -22.38 33.30 -9.24
C HIS A 20 -21.46 32.46 -8.33
N PHE A 21 -20.16 32.66 -8.48
CA PHE A 21 -19.13 32.00 -7.70
C PHE A 21 -18.88 32.94 -6.51
N PRO A 22 -19.49 32.73 -5.33
CA PRO A 22 -19.09 33.51 -4.18
C PRO A 22 -17.62 33.18 -3.91
N GLU A 23 -16.80 34.22 -3.94
CA GLU A 23 -15.42 34.29 -3.51
C GLU A 23 -15.17 33.25 -2.42
N THR A 24 -14.37 32.22 -2.69
CA THR A 24 -13.94 31.28 -1.65
C THR A 24 -13.22 32.11 -0.60
N PRO A 25 -13.72 32.23 0.65
CA PRO A 25 -12.93 32.84 1.69
C PRO A 25 -11.65 32.02 1.80
N VAL A 26 -10.53 32.74 1.81
CA VAL A 26 -9.21 32.20 2.11
C VAL A 26 -9.39 31.28 3.32
N TYR A 27 -9.11 29.99 3.16
CA TYR A 27 -9.01 29.09 4.30
C TYR A 27 -7.81 29.57 5.10
N THR A 28 -8.05 30.48 6.05
CA THR A 28 -7.17 30.66 7.19
C THR A 28 -7.07 29.28 7.81
N LEU A 29 -5.86 28.73 7.86
CA LEU A 29 -5.54 27.63 8.76
C LEU A 29 -5.62 28.17 10.19
N ASP A 30 -6.83 28.44 10.65
CA ASP A 30 -7.15 28.46 12.06
C ASP A 30 -7.11 26.99 12.50
N CYS A 31 -6.05 26.61 13.18
CA CYS A 31 -5.84 25.27 13.73
C CYS A 31 -6.81 24.92 14.88
N GLU A 32 -7.99 25.53 14.96
CA GLU A 32 -8.92 25.31 16.08
C GLU A 32 -10.27 24.78 15.60
N GLU A 33 -10.25 23.51 15.20
CA GLU A 33 -11.46 22.70 15.02
C GLU A 33 -11.95 22.22 16.41
N PRO A 34 -13.24 22.38 16.74
CA PRO A 34 -13.78 22.14 18.07
C PRO A 34 -13.73 20.66 18.44
N GLN A 35 -13.44 20.41 19.72
CA GLN A 35 -13.22 19.10 20.30
C GLN A 35 -14.46 18.22 20.10
N ASN A 36 -14.39 17.29 19.15
CA ASN A 36 -15.39 16.25 18.96
C ASN A 36 -15.29 15.27 20.15
N PRO A 37 -16.27 15.24 21.09
CA PRO A 37 -16.20 14.37 22.24
C PRO A 37 -16.60 12.95 21.81
N GLY A 38 -15.69 12.26 21.13
CA GLY A 38 -15.99 10.92 20.63
C GLY A 38 -14.86 10.06 20.08
N ARG A 39 -13.67 10.57 19.70
CA ARG A 39 -12.67 9.67 19.10
C ARG A 39 -11.21 10.13 19.24
N PHE A 40 -10.48 9.40 20.10
CA PHE A 40 -9.03 9.30 20.25
C PHE A 40 -8.25 10.56 20.67
N THR A 41 -7.93 10.62 21.96
CA THR A 41 -6.98 11.57 22.57
C THR A 41 -5.53 11.14 22.33
N VAL A 42 -5.14 10.83 21.10
CA VAL A 42 -3.72 10.61 20.81
C VAL A 42 -3.08 11.97 20.65
N THR A 43 -2.10 12.26 21.49
CA THR A 43 -1.32 13.51 21.37
C THR A 43 -0.39 13.41 20.15
N PRO A 44 -0.09 14.51 19.43
CA PRO A 44 0.78 14.46 18.25
C PRO A 44 2.14 13.79 18.49
N ALA A 45 2.69 13.90 19.70
CA ALA A 45 3.92 13.22 20.11
C ALA A 45 3.76 11.68 20.22
N GLN A 46 2.59 11.22 20.66
CA GLN A 46 2.23 9.82 20.76
C GLN A 46 1.97 9.22 19.36
N ASP A 47 1.29 9.95 18.47
CA ASP A 47 1.16 9.57 17.05
C ASP A 47 2.53 9.39 16.39
N ALA A 48 3.41 10.39 16.54
CA ALA A 48 4.77 10.31 16.01
C ALA A 48 5.54 9.09 16.57
N THR A 49 5.28 8.68 17.81
CA THR A 49 5.86 7.47 18.41
C THR A 49 5.30 6.20 17.77
N HIS A 50 3.98 6.10 17.59
CA HIS A 50 3.34 4.97 16.92
C HIS A 50 3.84 4.79 15.48
N PHE A 51 3.95 5.88 14.71
CA PHE A 51 4.48 5.83 13.35
C PHE A 51 5.95 5.40 13.31
N ARG A 52 6.80 5.87 14.24
CA ARG A 52 8.18 5.40 14.36
C ARG A 52 8.24 3.91 14.66
N ASN A 53 7.41 3.42 15.58
CA ASN A 53 7.35 2.00 15.94
C ASN A 53 6.91 1.14 14.76
N ILE A 54 5.93 1.58 13.97
CA ILE A 54 5.50 0.88 12.75
C ILE A 54 6.66 0.82 11.75
N ARG A 55 7.37 1.93 11.52
CA ARG A 55 8.51 1.96 10.60
C ARG A 55 9.63 1.04 11.07
N ALA A 56 9.93 1.02 12.36
CA ALA A 56 10.92 0.12 12.96
C ALA A 56 10.49 -1.34 12.80
N ALA A 57 9.23 -1.68 13.09
CA ALA A 57 8.72 -3.03 12.90
C ALA A 57 8.81 -3.48 11.43
N ARG A 58 8.49 -2.59 10.48
CA ARG A 58 8.66 -2.90 9.05
C ARG A 58 10.11 -3.12 8.66
N ALA A 59 11.03 -2.33 9.19
CA ALA A 59 12.46 -2.53 8.95
C ALA A 59 12.93 -3.89 9.50
N ASN A 60 12.49 -4.26 10.71
CA ASN A 60 12.81 -5.55 11.31
C ASN A 60 12.26 -6.72 10.50
N LEU A 61 11.03 -6.61 9.96
CA LEU A 61 10.48 -7.63 9.06
C LEU A 61 11.31 -7.77 7.78
N ALA A 62 11.67 -6.65 7.16
CA ALA A 62 12.51 -6.67 5.96
C ALA A 62 13.88 -7.30 6.21
N GLN A 63 14.48 -7.02 7.37
CA GLN A 63 15.75 -7.63 7.77
C GLN A 63 15.59 -9.13 8.02
N ALA A 64 14.59 -9.55 8.80
CA ALA A 64 14.33 -10.96 9.07
C ALA A 64 14.05 -11.76 7.78
N GLU A 65 13.35 -11.15 6.81
CA GLU A 65 13.15 -11.75 5.49
C GLU A 65 14.44 -11.87 4.67
N ALA A 66 15.37 -10.93 4.80
CA ALA A 66 16.69 -11.00 4.15
C ALA A 66 17.54 -12.09 4.80
N ASP A 67 17.60 -12.12 6.13
CA ASP A 67 18.32 -13.15 6.90
C ASP A 67 17.79 -14.55 6.59
N LEU A 68 16.46 -14.70 6.46
CA LEU A 68 15.84 -15.97 6.07
C LEU A 68 16.26 -16.41 4.66
N ARG A 69 16.32 -15.49 3.69
CA ARG A 69 16.80 -15.80 2.33
C ARG A 69 18.25 -16.23 2.35
N GLU A 70 19.10 -15.53 3.09
CA GLU A 70 20.51 -15.87 3.23
C GLU A 70 20.68 -17.27 3.82
N ALA A 71 19.98 -17.59 4.92
CA ALA A 71 20.02 -18.92 5.53
C ALA A 71 19.57 -20.02 4.55
N VAL A 72 18.52 -19.78 3.75
CA VAL A 72 18.09 -20.72 2.72
C VAL A 72 19.16 -20.92 1.65
N GLN A 73 19.83 -19.85 1.21
CA GLN A 73 20.91 -19.96 0.23
C GLN A 73 22.11 -20.75 0.80
N GLN A 74 22.52 -20.46 2.03
CA GLN A 74 23.59 -21.20 2.71
C GLN A 74 23.26 -22.70 2.81
N ALA A 75 22.02 -23.07 3.14
CA ALA A 75 21.57 -24.46 3.15
C ALA A 75 21.64 -25.10 1.75
N ARG A 76 21.26 -24.35 0.71
CA ARG A 76 21.36 -24.82 -0.69
C ARG A 76 22.81 -25.02 -1.13
N GLU A 77 23.71 -24.11 -0.76
CA GLU A 77 25.16 -24.21 -1.02
C GLU A 77 25.79 -25.39 -0.28
N ALA A 78 25.34 -25.68 0.95
CA ALA A 78 25.71 -26.88 1.70
C ALA A 78 25.19 -28.19 1.06
N GLY A 79 24.29 -28.08 0.09
CA GLY A 79 23.73 -29.22 -0.65
C GLY A 79 22.40 -29.74 -0.10
N ASP A 80 21.80 -29.08 0.89
CA ASP A 80 20.53 -29.52 1.47
C ASP A 80 19.42 -29.53 0.43
N SER A 81 18.66 -30.61 0.38
CA SER A 81 17.55 -30.73 -0.57
C SER A 81 16.40 -29.78 -0.21
N TRP A 82 15.65 -29.34 -1.23
CA TRP A 82 14.44 -28.53 -1.04
C TRP A 82 13.39 -29.19 -0.12
N THR A 83 13.41 -30.52 0.03
CA THR A 83 12.52 -31.22 0.96
C THR A 83 12.89 -30.92 2.41
N VAL A 84 14.18 -30.91 2.75
CA VAL A 84 14.69 -30.62 4.10
C VAL A 84 14.47 -29.15 4.43
N ILE A 85 14.80 -28.25 3.50
CA ILE A 85 14.60 -26.81 3.66
C ILE A 85 13.11 -26.49 3.83
N GLY A 86 12.23 -27.12 3.03
CA GLY A 86 10.79 -26.95 3.17
C GLY A 86 10.27 -27.36 4.56
N ALA A 87 10.75 -28.48 5.10
CA ALA A 87 10.40 -28.93 6.44
C ALA A 87 10.85 -27.93 7.52
N ALA A 88 12.05 -27.36 7.41
CA ALA A 88 12.54 -26.32 8.32
C ALA A 88 11.73 -25.01 8.23
N LEU A 89 11.22 -24.68 7.05
CA LEU A 89 10.34 -23.52 6.81
C LEU A 89 8.86 -23.80 7.12
N GLU A 90 8.52 -24.98 7.65
CA GLU A 90 7.15 -25.44 7.89
C GLU A 90 6.25 -25.31 6.65
N THR A 91 6.81 -25.58 5.47
CA THR A 91 6.11 -25.47 4.19
C THR A 91 6.38 -26.66 3.28
N THR A 92 5.69 -26.73 2.15
CA THR A 92 5.93 -27.80 1.19
C THR A 92 7.20 -27.53 0.39
N ARG A 93 7.89 -28.59 -0.05
CA ARG A 93 9.02 -28.50 -0.98
C ARG A 93 8.73 -27.60 -2.19
N GLN A 94 7.55 -27.77 -2.80
CA GLN A 94 7.15 -27.01 -3.97
C GLN A 94 6.97 -25.53 -3.65
N ALA A 95 6.36 -25.20 -2.50
CA ALA A 95 6.24 -23.82 -2.06
C ALA A 95 7.59 -23.19 -1.74
N ALA A 96 8.50 -23.92 -1.08
CA ALA A 96 9.87 -23.47 -0.82
C ALA A 96 10.64 -23.20 -2.13
N TYR A 97 10.63 -24.15 -3.06
CA TYR A 97 11.27 -23.98 -4.37
C TYR A 97 10.66 -22.82 -5.17
N GLN A 98 9.33 -22.69 -5.17
CA GLN A 98 8.68 -21.56 -5.82
C GLN A 98 9.02 -20.23 -5.14
N ARG A 99 9.33 -20.17 -3.86
CA ARG A 99 9.63 -18.89 -3.20
C ARG A 99 11.09 -18.49 -3.31
N PHE A 100 12.01 -19.44 -3.17
CA PHE A 100 13.45 -19.17 -3.06
C PHE A 100 14.28 -19.74 -4.23
N GLY A 101 13.70 -20.55 -5.11
CA GLY A 101 14.41 -21.18 -6.23
C GLY A 101 14.44 -20.36 -7.52
N ARG A 102 13.83 -19.17 -7.54
CA ARG A 102 13.77 -18.26 -8.70
C ARG A 102 14.34 -16.86 -8.41
N ASP A 103 14.84 -16.66 -7.19
CA ASP A 103 15.52 -15.44 -6.75
C ASP A 103 17.04 -15.58 -6.95
#